data_AF-A0A6L8UE11-F1
#
_entry.id   AF-A0A6L8UE11-F1
#
_cell.length_a   1.000
_cell.length_b   1.000
_cell.length_c   1.000
_cell.angle_alpha   90.00
_cell.angle_beta   90.00
_cell.angle_gamma   90.00
#
_symmetry.space_group_name_H-M   'P 1'
#
loop_
_entity.id
_entity.type
_entity.pdbx_description
1 polymer ?
#
loop_
_entity_poly.entity_id
_entity_poly.type
_entity_poly.pdbx_seq_one_letter_code
_entity_poly.pdbx_strand_id
1 'polypeptide(L)'
;MKRYTLIPCIFLLLSYTAFPQTLNEGTFKIGRTLGLIDAWYVDTTDIDKLTETTIVELLRTLDPHSVYISAKDVKEMNEPLTGNFEGIGIQFNLLRDTIIVIEPIG
;
A
#
# COMPACT_ATOMS: atom_id res chain seq x y z
N MET A 1 -40.03 -13.55 32.33
CA MET A 1 -40.39 -12.85 31.06
C MET A 1 -39.23 -11.97 30.56
N LYS A 2 -38.09 -12.51 30.08
CA LYS A 2 -36.96 -11.69 29.52
C LYS A 2 -36.03 -12.41 28.50
N ARG A 3 -36.45 -13.53 27.87
CA ARG A 3 -35.59 -14.29 26.92
C ARG A 3 -35.88 -14.02 25.44
N TYR A 4 -37.03 -13.44 25.09
CA TYR A 4 -37.45 -13.21 23.70
C TYR A 4 -37.12 -11.80 23.16
N THR A 5 -36.67 -10.87 24.01
CA THR A 5 -36.30 -9.50 23.62
C THR A 5 -34.88 -9.36 23.06
N LEU A 6 -34.00 -10.37 23.22
CA LEU A 6 -32.62 -10.36 22.70
C LEU A 6 -32.50 -10.89 21.26
N ILE A 7 -33.45 -11.72 20.81
CA ILE A 7 -33.47 -12.33 19.48
C ILE A 7 -33.70 -11.30 18.35
N PRO A 8 -34.64 -10.34 18.44
CA PRO A 8 -34.82 -9.35 17.38
C PRO A 8 -33.65 -8.35 17.29
N CYS A 9 -32.90 -8.14 18.37
CA CYS A 9 -31.73 -7.24 18.39
C CYS A 9 -30.54 -7.81 17.61
N ILE A 10 -30.32 -9.13 17.67
CA ILE A 10 -29.26 -9.81 16.90
C ILE A 10 -29.59 -9.86 15.40
N PHE A 11 -30.87 -10.01 15.06
CA PHE A 11 -31.32 -10.01 13.66
C PHE A 11 -31.22 -8.62 13.02
N LEU A 12 -31.49 -7.56 13.80
CA LEU A 12 -31.35 -6.18 13.34
C LEU A 12 -29.88 -5.77 13.13
N LEU A 13 -28.95 -6.30 13.92
CA LEU A 13 -27.51 -6.07 13.76
C LEU A 13 -26.90 -6.81 12.54
N LEU A 14 -27.42 -7.98 12.17
CA LEU A 14 -26.97 -8.70 10.97
C LEU A 14 -27.33 -7.99 9.66
N SER A 15 -28.40 -7.17 9.68
CA SER A 15 -28.94 -6.50 8.48
C SER A 15 -28.08 -5.33 7.99
N TYR A 16 -27.09 -4.88 8.78
CA TYR A 16 -26.21 -3.76 8.42
C TYR A 16 -25.00 -4.15 7.55
N THR A 17 -24.86 -5.43 7.18
CA THR A 17 -23.67 -5.91 6.44
C THR A 17 -23.99 -6.36 5.02
N ALA A 18 -24.35 -5.42 4.15
CA ALA A 18 -24.16 -5.59 2.71
C ALA A 18 -24.26 -4.24 1.99
N PHE A 19 -23.18 -3.46 1.99
CA PHE A 19 -22.92 -2.60 0.84
C PHE A 19 -22.33 -3.48 -0.25
N PRO A 20 -23.07 -3.88 -1.30
CA PRO A 20 -22.45 -4.39 -2.51
C PRO A 20 -21.62 -3.26 -3.13
N GLN A 21 -20.31 -3.29 -2.90
CA GLN A 21 -19.36 -2.46 -3.64
C GLN A 21 -19.32 -3.00 -5.07
N THR A 22 -20.14 -2.45 -5.95
CA THR A 22 -20.07 -2.81 -7.37
C THR A 22 -18.76 -2.23 -7.90
N LEU A 23 -17.77 -3.08 -8.19
CA LEU A 23 -16.58 -2.63 -8.90
C LEU A 23 -17.01 -2.08 -10.26
N ASN A 24 -16.46 -0.91 -10.62
CA ASN A 24 -16.73 -0.26 -11.91
C ASN A 24 -16.28 -1.17 -13.07
N GLU A 25 -17.02 -1.19 -14.18
CA GLU A 25 -16.65 -1.89 -15.42
C GLU A 25 -15.23 -1.54 -15.87
N GLY A 26 -14.82 -0.28 -15.71
CA GLY A 26 -13.46 0.17 -16.02
C GLY A 26 -12.37 -0.55 -15.21
N THR A 27 -12.60 -0.76 -13.92
CA THR A 27 -11.70 -1.52 -13.04
C THR A 27 -11.60 -2.97 -13.49
N PHE A 28 -12.74 -3.57 -13.86
CA PHE A 28 -12.78 -4.95 -14.35
C PHE A 28 -12.02 -5.09 -15.68
N LYS A 29 -12.12 -4.11 -16.58
CA LYS A 29 -11.40 -4.09 -17.85
C LYS A 29 -9.89 -4.05 -17.66
N ILE A 30 -9.39 -3.27 -16.71
CA ILE A 30 -7.94 -3.21 -16.38
C ILE A 30 -7.49 -4.58 -15.86
N GLY A 31 -8.19 -5.15 -14.87
CA GLY A 31 -7.83 -6.45 -14.30
C GLY A 31 -7.86 -7.58 -15.34
N ARG A 32 -8.88 -7.59 -16.21
CA ARG A 32 -8.96 -8.56 -17.32
C ARG A 32 -7.81 -8.42 -18.31
N THR A 33 -7.37 -7.20 -18.59
CA THR A 33 -6.25 -6.95 -19.50
C THR A 33 -4.95 -7.51 -18.94
N LEU A 34 -4.67 -7.24 -17.65
CA LEU A 34 -3.49 -7.80 -16.96
C LEU A 34 -3.52 -9.33 -16.96
N GLY A 35 -4.67 -9.95 -16.66
CA GLY A 35 -4.81 -11.40 -16.68
C GLY A 35 -4.65 -12.03 -18.08
N LEU A 36 -5.04 -11.32 -19.14
CA LEU A 36 -4.80 -11.79 -20.52
C LEU A 36 -3.32 -11.70 -20.90
N ILE A 37 -2.62 -10.65 -20.45
CA ILE A 37 -1.17 -10.53 -20.66
C ILE A 37 -0.46 -11.67 -19.93
N ASP A 38 -0.77 -11.90 -18.66
CA ASP A 38 -0.16 -12.96 -17.86
C ASP A 38 -0.32 -14.36 -18.49
N ALA A 39 -1.52 -14.65 -19.00
CA ALA A 39 -1.84 -15.97 -19.53
C ALA A 39 -1.36 -16.23 -20.96
N TRP A 40 -1.22 -15.19 -21.80
CA TRP A 40 -1.05 -15.35 -23.25
C TRP A 40 0.15 -14.63 -23.83
N TYR A 41 0.90 -13.88 -23.04
CA TYR A 41 2.12 -13.24 -23.53
C TYR A 41 3.24 -14.26 -23.75
N VAL A 42 4.07 -14.01 -24.76
CA VAL A 42 5.08 -14.96 -25.25
C VAL A 42 6.24 -15.16 -24.27
N ASP A 43 6.58 -14.10 -23.53
CA ASP A 43 7.68 -14.08 -22.56
C ASP A 43 7.13 -14.02 -21.12
N THR A 44 7.99 -14.36 -20.16
CA THR A 44 7.67 -14.20 -18.74
C THR A 44 7.40 -12.74 -18.41
N THR A 45 6.17 -12.42 -18.01
CA THR A 45 5.76 -11.08 -17.58
C THR A 45 5.70 -10.96 -16.08
N ASP A 46 6.22 -9.84 -15.56
CA ASP A 46 6.09 -9.45 -14.16
C ASP A 46 4.83 -8.58 -14.00
N ILE A 47 3.74 -9.20 -13.57
CA ILE A 47 2.43 -8.54 -13.42
C ILE A 47 2.45 -7.52 -12.28
N ASP A 48 3.21 -7.77 -11.21
CA ASP A 48 3.33 -6.83 -10.10
C ASP A 48 3.98 -5.54 -10.60
N LYS A 49 5.12 -5.65 -11.31
CA LYS A 49 5.79 -4.49 -11.91
C LYS A 49 4.92 -3.76 -12.93
N LEU A 50 4.17 -4.49 -13.77
CA LEU A 50 3.27 -3.89 -14.75
C LEU A 50 2.12 -3.13 -14.07
N THR A 51 1.61 -3.67 -12.96
CA THR A 51 0.58 -3.03 -12.14
C THR A 51 1.11 -1.73 -11.54
N GLU A 52 2.30 -1.73 -10.94
CA GLU A 52 2.92 -0.53 -10.38
C GLU A 52 3.13 0.55 -11.45
N THR A 53 3.64 0.14 -12.63
CA THR A 53 3.84 1.05 -13.77
C THR A 53 2.51 1.64 -14.25
N THR A 54 1.45 0.84 -14.28
CA THR A 54 0.11 1.29 -14.69
C THR A 54 -0.43 2.33 -13.72
N ILE A 55 -0.27 2.14 -12.41
CA ILE A 55 -0.71 3.10 -11.38
C ILE A 55 -0.01 4.45 -11.58
N VAL A 56 1.31 4.43 -11.80
CA VAL A 56 2.11 5.65 -12.04
C VAL A 56 1.62 6.39 -13.29
N GLU A 57 1.41 5.70 -14.41
CA GLU A 57 0.94 6.34 -15.65
C GLU A 57 -0.49 6.89 -15.55
N LEU A 58 -1.38 6.18 -14.85
CA LEU A 58 -2.74 6.66 -14.59
C LEU A 58 -2.72 7.96 -13.77
N LEU A 59 -1.91 8.02 -12.72
CA LEU A 59 -1.76 9.23 -11.89
C LEU A 59 -1.13 10.38 -12.68
N ARG A 60 -0.08 10.09 -13.47
CA ARG A 60 0.58 11.08 -14.34
C ARG A 60 -0.40 11.73 -15.34
N THR A 61 -1.37 10.96 -15.81
CA THR A 61 -2.41 11.44 -16.74
C THR A 61 -3.44 12.33 -16.04
N LEU A 62 -3.73 12.07 -14.76
CA LEU A 62 -4.68 12.86 -13.97
C LEU A 62 -4.06 14.17 -13.47
N ASP A 63 -2.84 14.12 -12.97
CA ASP A 63 -2.12 15.28 -12.43
C ASP A 63 -0.60 15.05 -12.46
N PRO A 64 0.19 15.94 -13.11
CA PRO A 64 1.65 15.82 -13.16
C PRO A 64 2.35 15.99 -11.80
N HIS A 65 1.65 16.49 -10.78
CA HIS A 65 2.18 16.63 -9.42
C HIS A 65 1.81 15.45 -8.49
N SER A 66 0.95 14.55 -8.94
CA SER A 66 0.59 13.35 -8.18
C SER A 66 1.68 12.29 -8.33
N VAL A 67 2.20 11.81 -7.20
CA VAL A 67 3.25 10.79 -7.14
C VAL A 67 2.72 9.55 -6.43
N TYR A 68 3.00 8.38 -7.00
CA TYR A 68 2.79 7.10 -6.35
C TYR A 68 4.06 6.66 -5.62
N ILE A 69 3.93 6.25 -4.36
CA ILE A 69 5.02 5.73 -3.55
C ILE A 69 4.63 4.30 -3.18
N SER A 70 5.41 3.31 -3.62
CA SER A 70 5.11 1.90 -3.35
C SER A 70 5.28 1.60 -1.86
N ALA A 71 4.65 0.53 -1.37
CA ALA A 71 4.81 0.11 0.03
C ALA A 71 6.29 -0.16 0.39
N LYS A 72 7.08 -0.65 -0.58
CA LYS A 72 8.52 -0.84 -0.43
C LYS A 72 9.25 0.49 -0.25
N ASP A 73 8.96 1.46 -1.10
CA ASP A 73 9.61 2.78 -1.04
C ASP A 73 9.20 3.53 0.24
N VAL A 74 7.93 3.44 0.65
CA VAL A 74 7.47 3.96 1.95
C VAL A 74 8.26 3.32 3.09
N LYS A 75 8.49 2.02 3.05
CA LYS A 75 9.27 1.32 4.08
C LYS A 75 10.72 1.81 4.08
N GLU A 76 11.38 1.87 2.93
CA GLU A 76 12.76 2.35 2.79
C GLU A 76 12.92 3.81 3.24
N MET A 77 11.95 4.68 2.92
CA MET A 77 11.91 6.07 3.40
C MET A 77 11.68 6.15 4.91
N ASN A 78 10.90 5.24 5.47
CA ASN A 78 10.62 5.20 6.90
C ASN A 78 11.73 4.53 7.72
N GLU A 79 12.54 3.64 7.16
CA GLU A 79 13.66 2.98 7.86
C GLU A 79 14.64 3.95 8.54
N PRO A 80 15.11 5.05 7.90
CA PRO A 80 15.93 6.05 8.59
C PRO A 80 15.14 6.92 9.58
N LEU A 81 13.82 7.07 9.39
CA LEU A 81 12.95 7.91 10.25
C LEU A 81 12.50 7.19 11.52
N THR A 82 12.21 5.90 11.38
CA THR A 82 11.90 4.94 12.45
C THR A 82 13.14 4.23 12.93
N GLY A 83 14.32 4.65 12.47
CA GLY A 83 15.64 4.31 13.00
C GLY A 83 15.65 4.65 14.49
N ASN A 84 15.10 3.73 15.26
CA ASN A 84 15.31 3.58 16.67
C ASN A 84 16.83 3.55 16.78
N PHE A 85 17.38 4.44 17.60
CA PHE A 85 18.79 4.47 17.95
C PHE A 85 19.19 3.12 18.57
N GLU A 86 19.42 2.10 17.76
CA GLU A 86 19.99 0.84 18.23
C GLU A 86 21.50 1.03 18.20
N GLY A 87 22.03 1.56 19.31
CA GLY A 87 23.42 1.95 19.43
C GLY A 87 23.72 2.73 20.72
N ILE A 88 24.99 3.10 20.88
CA ILE A 88 25.67 3.69 22.06
C ILE A 88 25.17 5.12 22.40
N GLY A 89 23.98 5.52 21.92
CA GLY A 89 23.43 6.87 22.11
C GLY A 89 24.25 7.93 21.38
N ILE A 90 24.46 7.78 20.07
CA ILE A 90 25.15 8.80 19.25
C ILE A 90 24.32 9.13 18.00
N GLN A 91 24.23 10.42 17.67
CA GLN A 91 23.73 10.91 16.40
C GLN A 91 24.87 10.90 15.37
N PHE A 92 24.62 10.29 14.21
CA PHE A 92 25.58 10.24 13.11
C PHE A 92 24.94 10.65 11.79
N ASN A 93 25.77 11.06 10.83
CA ASN A 93 25.36 11.42 9.47
C ASN A 93 26.21 10.66 8.46
N LEU A 94 25.60 10.25 7.35
CA LEU A 94 26.27 9.55 6.26
C LEU A 94 26.69 10.59 5.21
N LEU A 95 27.99 10.87 5.13
CA LEU A 95 28.55 11.79 4.15
C LEU A 95 29.55 11.05 3.26
N ARG A 96 29.26 10.95 1.96
CA ARG A 96 30.14 10.30 0.96
C ARG A 96 30.58 8.89 1.40
N ASP A 97 29.62 8.03 1.72
CA ASP A 97 29.85 6.67 2.24
C ASP A 97 30.69 6.57 3.52
N THR A 98 30.88 7.69 4.23
CA THR A 98 31.58 7.71 5.52
C THR A 98 30.60 8.08 6.63
N ILE A 99 30.58 7.27 7.69
CA ILE A 99 29.80 7.55 8.91
C ILE A 99 30.54 8.62 9.72
N ILE A 100 29.91 9.77 9.93
CA ILE A 100 30.43 10.87 10.74
C ILE A 100 29.58 10.99 11.99
N VAL A 101 30.20 10.87 13.17
CA VAL A 101 29.53 11.09 14.45
C VAL A 101 29.41 12.60 14.70
N ILE A 102 28.19 13.08 14.93
CA ILE A 102 27.91 14.50 15.18
C ILE A 102 27.99 14.77 16.68
N GLU A 103 27.18 14.06 17.47
CA GLU A 103 27.11 14.27 18.92
C GLU A 103 26.55 13.04 19.65
N PRO A 104 26.98 12.80 20.91
CA PRO A 104 26.31 11.86 21.79
C PRO A 104 24.95 12.43 22.22
N ILE A 105 23.94 11.55 22.24
CA ILE A 105 22.61 11.85 22.73
C ILE A 105 22.68 11.69 24.26
N GLY A 106 22.94 12.80 24.95
CA GLY A 106 23.10 12.86 26.42
C GLY A 106 22.64 14.19 26.97
#